data_AF-A0A7V7XH79-F1
#
_entry.id   AF-A0A7V7XH79-F1
#
_cell.length_a   1.000
_cell.length_b   1.000
_cell.length_c   1.000
_cell.angle_alpha   90.00
_cell.angle_beta   90.00
_cell.angle_gamma   90.00
#
_symmetry.space_group_name_H-M   'P 1'
#
loop_
_entity.id
_entity.type
_entity.pdbx_description
1 polymer ?
#
loop_
_entity_poly.entity_id
_entity_poly.type
_entity_poly.pdbx_seq_one_letter_code
_entity_poly.pdbx_strand_id
1 'polypeptide(L)' 'WRHRYNEHRPHDALGGLTPLDFLAQARPTSLLLHGSI' A
#
# COMPACT_ATOMS: atom_id res chain seq x y z
N TRP A 1 -1.12 -16.55 12.10
CA TRP A 1 -1.27 -16.66 10.63
C TRP A 1 -1.53 -15.29 9.98
N ARG A 2 -2.49 -14.49 10.49
CA ARG A 2 -2.90 -13.20 9.91
C ARG A 2 -1.77 -12.17 9.80
N HIS A 3 -1.01 -11.96 10.87
CA HIS A 3 0.17 -11.08 10.88
C HIS A 3 1.19 -11.46 9.80
N ARG A 4 1.56 -12.74 9.72
CA ARG A 4 2.46 -13.25 8.66
C ARG A 4 1.89 -13.02 7.26
N TYR A 5 0.59 -13.23 7.05
CA TYR A 5 -0.06 -13.02 5.76
C TYR A 5 -0.04 -11.55 5.32
N ASN A 6 -0.34 -10.63 6.25
CA ASN A 6 -0.48 -9.20 5.95
C ASN A 6 0.86 -8.48 5.82
N GLU A 7 1.91 -8.96 6.49
CA GLU A 7 3.15 -8.17 6.67
C GLU A 7 4.41 -8.89 6.18
N HIS A 8 4.39 -10.20 5.97
CA HIS A 8 5.62 -10.98 5.70
C HIS A 8 5.51 -11.90 4.49
N ARG A 9 4.31 -12.12 3.96
CA ARG A 9 4.09 -13.01 2.82
C ARG A 9 3.86 -12.16 1.57
N PRO A 10 4.81 -12.13 0.62
CA PRO A 10 4.59 -11.51 -0.67
C PRO A 10 3.58 -12.34 -1.49
N HIS A 11 2.77 -11.65 -2.30
CA HIS A 11 1.77 -12.28 -3.15
C HIS A 11 1.97 -11.84 -4.60
N ASP A 12 2.02 -12.78 -5.53
CA ASP A 12 2.21 -12.49 -6.97
C ASP A 12 1.09 -11.59 -7.53
N ALA A 13 -0.14 -11.74 -7.04
CA ALA A 13 -1.28 -10.91 -7.40
C ALA A 13 -1.12 -9.43 -7.00
N LEU A 14 -0.21 -9.13 -6.04
CA LEU A 14 0.15 -7.78 -5.64
C LEU A 14 1.51 -7.35 -6.23
N GLY A 15 2.01 -8.05 -7.25
CA GLY A 15 3.33 -7.76 -7.85
C GLY A 15 4.50 -8.15 -6.94
N GLY A 16 4.32 -9.17 -6.09
CA GLY A 16 5.34 -9.61 -5.13
C GLY A 16 5.36 -8.79 -3.83
N LEU A 17 4.33 -8.00 -3.57
CA LEU A 17 4.19 -7.20 -2.35
C LEU A 17 3.39 -7.92 -1.27
N THR A 18 3.60 -7.50 -0.02
CA THR A 18 2.68 -7.86 1.07
C THR A 18 1.42 -6.98 1.02
N PRO A 19 0.30 -7.38 1.65
CA PRO A 19 -0.88 -6.53 1.73
C PRO A 19 -0.62 -5.17 2.37
N LEU A 20 0.26 -5.11 3.38
CA LEU A 20 0.64 -3.85 4.02
C LEU A 20 1.42 -2.94 3.05
N ASP A 21 2.40 -3.48 2.32
CA ASP A 21 3.19 -2.71 1.35
C ASP A 21 2.31 -2.16 0.23
N PHE A 22 1.39 -2.99 -0.29
CA PHE A 22 0.45 -2.57 -1.32
C PHE A 22 -0.45 -1.43 -0.83
N LEU A 23 -0.96 -1.51 0.41
CA LEU A 23 -1.76 -0.44 1.00
C LEU A 23 -0.95 0.86 1.19
N ALA A 24 0.33 0.75 1.58
CA ALA A 24 1.20 1.90 1.74
C ALA A 24 1.44 2.63 0.41
N GLN A 25 1.56 1.89 -0.70
CA GLN A 25 1.69 2.45 -2.05
C GLN A 25 0.38 3.06 -2.56
N ALA A 26 -0.76 2.45 -2.21
CA ALA A 26 -2.08 2.92 -2.62
C ALA A 26 -2.52 4.22 -1.93
N ARG A 27 -1.78 4.73 -0.93
CA ARG A 27 -2.07 6.03 -0.32
C ARG A 27 -1.62 7.14 -1.27
N PRO A 28 -2.54 7.80 -2.00
CA PRO A 28 -2.15 8.95 -2.80
C PRO A 28 -1.78 10.05 -1.83
N THR A 29 -0.68 10.75 -2.10
CA THR A 29 -0.28 11.99 -1.44
C THR A 29 -1.27 13.11 -1.81
N SER A 30 -2.55 12.96 -1.48
CA SER A 30 -3.60 13.94 -1.78
C SER A 30 -3.87 14.84 -0.58
N LEU A 31 -2.80 15.26 0.10
CA LEU A 31 -2.83 16.24 1.21
C LEU A 31 -1.67 17.24 1.11
N LEU A 32 -1.29 17.62 -0.11
CA LEU A 32 -0.55 18.86 -0.38
C LEU A 32 -1.25 19.60 -1.52
N LEU A 33 -1.74 20.79 -1.19
CA LEU A 33 -2.50 21.72 -2.03
C LEU A 33 -1.84 22.01 -3.39
N HIS A 34 -2.68 22.11 -4.43
CA HIS A 34 -2.80 23.34 -5.22
C HIS A 34 -4.24 23.81 -4.98
N GLY A 35 -4.54 24.95 -4.38
CA GLY A 35 -3.92 26.25 -4.65
C GLY A 35 -4.55 26.82 -5.92
N SER A 36 -5.59 27.64 -5.75
CA SER A 36 -6.22 28.53 -6.75
C SER A 36 -7.14 27.88 -7.81
N ILE A 37 -8.45 28.14 -7.67
CA ILE A 37 -9.28 28.96 -8.58
C ILE A 37 -10.39 29.59 -7.72
#